data_AF-A5FUA9-F1
#
_entry.id   AF-A5FUA9-F1
#
_cell.length_a   1.000
_cell.length_b   1.000
_cell.length_c   1.000
_cell.angle_alpha   90.00
_cell.angle_beta   90.00
_cell.angle_gamma   90.00
#
_symmetry.space_group_name_H-M   'P 1'
#
loop_
_entity.id
_entity.type
_entity.pdbx_description
1 polymer ?
#
loop_
_entity_poly.entity_id
_entity_poly.type
_entity_poly.pdbx_seq_one_letter_code
_entity_poly.pdbx_strand_id
1 'polypeptide(L)'
;MKSECMAGFIGIRSQLLAFFEKRPRCLIGMEACAGAHDWGRRLRELGHDVRLMPPSYVKPYVKRGKTDAADAAAICEAVTRPSMRFVAIKSEACSSVLVVHRTRDFLVRQRTQIGNAIRAHMTEFGIVAAKGAQNVDRLKEQLDRLPEAAQLPVSLLFDQLAETDKRIDRLTDEIEEAFKQNETSQRLATIPGVGILSATIIAATTPDVDNFDCARDYAAWLGLTPKPHSTGGKQKVGRISKMGNRYIRRLLYLGAIAQIMLRYRLKREPGADWLSSMLIRKKTKVAAIALAHRMARTIFAVLRDGSRYRPQATA
;
A
#
# COMPACT_ATOMS: atom_id res chain seq x y z
N MET A 1 -11.28 34.83 15.62
CA MET A 1 -10.16 33.93 15.94
C MET A 1 -9.16 33.98 14.80
N LYS A 2 -8.08 34.76 14.97
CA LYS A 2 -7.02 34.88 13.96
C LYS A 2 -6.19 33.60 13.99
N SER A 3 -6.25 32.81 12.93
CA SER A 3 -5.37 31.67 12.71
C SER A 3 -4.00 32.19 12.27
N GLU A 4 -3.11 32.46 13.22
CA GLU A 4 -1.71 32.77 12.92
C GLU A 4 -0.98 31.49 12.51
N CYS A 5 -0.75 31.34 11.20
CA CYS A 5 0.16 30.34 10.66
C CYS A 5 1.60 30.84 10.89
N MET A 6 2.16 30.58 12.07
CA MET A 6 3.49 31.09 12.44
C MET A 6 4.64 30.29 11.83
N ALA A 7 5.36 30.96 10.93
CA ALA A 7 6.79 30.88 10.58
C ALA A 7 7.48 29.51 10.70
N GLY A 8 7.89 28.99 9.53
CA GLY A 8 8.62 27.74 9.36
C GLY A 8 9.90 27.68 10.20
N PHE A 9 10.04 26.58 10.95
CA PHE A 9 11.30 26.23 11.59
C PHE A 9 12.31 25.85 10.51
N ILE A 10 13.39 26.62 10.40
CA ILE A 10 14.56 26.32 9.57
C ILE A 10 15.72 26.14 10.56
N GLY A 11 15.95 24.91 11.02
CA GLY A 11 16.93 24.61 12.06
C GLY A 11 17.30 23.14 12.15
N ILE A 12 18.20 22.79 13.06
CA ILE A 12 18.72 21.42 13.22
C ILE A 12 17.63 20.55 13.87
N ARG A 13 17.44 19.33 13.35
CA ARG A 13 16.45 18.34 13.81
C ARG A 13 16.43 18.15 15.34
N SER A 14 17.58 18.22 16.00
CA SER A 14 17.71 18.07 17.46
C SER A 14 17.06 19.20 18.27
N GLN A 15 16.86 20.37 17.68
CA GLN A 15 16.31 21.55 18.36
C GLN A 15 14.80 21.71 18.15
N LEU A 16 14.19 20.87 17.31
CA LEU A 16 12.81 21.06 16.87
C LEU A 16 11.80 20.97 18.02
N LEU A 17 11.94 20.01 18.94
CA LEU A 17 11.03 19.92 20.09
C LEU A 17 11.20 21.09 21.05
N ALA A 18 12.44 21.40 21.43
CA ALA A 18 12.75 22.54 22.30
C ALA A 18 12.25 23.88 21.74
N PHE A 19 12.19 24.01 20.42
CA PHE A 19 11.62 25.17 19.75
C PHE A 19 10.09 25.23 19.91
N PHE A 20 9.38 24.11 19.73
CA PHE A 20 7.93 24.05 19.83
C PHE A 20 7.42 24.06 21.28
N GLU A 21 8.19 23.51 22.24
CA GLU A 21 7.91 23.60 23.68
C GLU A 21 7.77 25.04 24.19
N LYS A 22 8.53 25.97 23.60
CA LYS A 22 8.53 27.39 23.98
C LYS A 22 7.44 28.20 23.26
N ARG A 23 6.66 27.57 22.37
CA ARG A 23 5.64 28.26 21.56
C ARG A 23 4.23 27.99 22.08
N PRO A 24 3.30 28.95 21.93
CA PRO A 24 1.89 28.68 22.14
C PRO A 24 1.42 27.58 21.16
N ARG A 25 0.37 26.86 21.56
CA ARG A 25 -0.29 25.86 20.70
C ARG A 25 -0.65 26.49 19.36
N CYS A 26 -0.29 25.82 18.27
CA CYS A 26 -0.42 26.36 16.92
C CYS A 26 -0.69 25.25 15.91
N LEU A 27 -1.08 25.64 14.69
CA LEU A 27 -1.20 24.76 13.54
C LEU A 27 0.18 24.48 12.94
N ILE A 28 0.53 23.21 12.79
CA ILE A 28 1.78 22.75 12.19
C ILE A 28 1.44 21.92 10.94
N GLY A 29 1.81 22.46 9.77
CA GLY A 29 1.82 21.70 8.52
C GLY A 29 3.13 20.93 8.37
N MET A 30 3.05 19.68 7.92
CA MET A 30 4.25 18.89 7.57
C MET A 30 3.97 18.03 6.34
N GLU A 31 5.00 17.74 5.55
CA GLU A 31 4.88 16.68 4.54
C GLU A 31 4.86 15.29 5.19
N ALA A 32 4.04 14.39 4.65
CA ALA A 32 3.99 12.98 5.03
C ALA A 32 5.21 12.24 4.46
N CYS A 33 6.39 12.53 5.00
CA CYS A 33 7.68 11.93 4.63
C CYS A 33 8.19 10.95 5.72
N ALA A 34 9.41 10.44 5.54
CA ALA A 34 10.05 9.59 6.54
C ALA A 34 10.22 10.35 7.88
N GLY A 35 9.78 9.76 8.99
CA GLY A 35 9.83 10.38 10.31
C GLY A 35 8.69 11.36 10.61
N ALA A 36 7.86 11.76 9.63
CA ALA A 36 6.75 12.71 9.86
C ALA A 36 5.70 12.18 10.85
N HIS A 37 5.49 10.86 10.90
CA HIS A 37 4.58 10.26 11.89
C HIS A 37 5.11 10.33 13.32
N ASP A 38 6.41 10.13 13.54
CA ASP A 38 7.04 10.26 14.86
C ASP A 38 6.99 11.73 15.32
N TRP A 39 7.40 12.66 14.46
CA TRP A 39 7.29 14.09 14.75
C TRP A 39 5.86 14.53 15.01
N GLY A 40 4.91 14.06 14.20
CA GLY A 40 3.51 14.37 14.37
C GLY A 40 2.95 13.92 15.71
N ARG A 41 3.40 12.77 16.25
CA ARG A 41 3.00 12.32 17.59
C ARG A 41 3.60 13.20 18.68
N ARG A 42 4.91 13.43 18.66
CA ARG A 42 5.60 14.25 19.67
C ARG A 42 5.09 15.69 19.72
N LEU A 43 4.84 16.28 18.56
CA LEU A 43 4.29 17.64 18.47
C LEU A 43 2.82 17.71 18.93
N ARG A 44 2.04 16.64 18.76
CA ARG A 44 0.69 16.53 19.34
C ARG A 44 0.72 16.37 20.86
N GLU A 45 1.70 15.66 21.41
CA GLU A 45 1.91 15.53 22.86
C GLU A 45 2.20 16.90 23.51
N LEU A 46 2.88 17.81 22.80
CA LEU A 46 3.06 19.20 23.20
C LEU A 46 1.78 20.07 23.04
N GLY A 47 0.70 19.52 22.47
CA GLY A 47 -0.59 20.17 22.32
C GLY A 47 -0.79 20.97 21.03
N HIS A 48 0.06 20.80 20.01
CA HIS A 48 -0.11 21.46 18.70
C HIS A 48 -1.11 20.72 17.80
N ASP A 49 -1.80 21.47 16.92
CA ASP A 49 -2.62 20.89 15.83
C ASP A 49 -1.69 20.52 14.67
N VAL A 50 -1.31 19.25 14.58
CA VAL A 50 -0.40 18.78 13.53
C VAL A 50 -1.17 18.12 12.39
N ARG A 51 -0.90 18.58 11.17
CA ARG A 51 -1.51 18.12 9.93
C ARG A 51 -0.44 17.68 8.92
N LEU A 52 -0.44 16.38 8.59
CA LEU A 52 0.45 15.83 7.56
C LEU A 52 -0.19 15.95 6.18
N MET A 53 0.56 16.33 5.15
CA MET A 53 0.07 16.46 3.78
C MET A 53 0.86 15.56 2.83
N PRO A 54 0.22 14.96 1.80
CA PRO A 54 0.95 14.26 0.75
C PRO A 54 1.91 15.24 0.03
N PRO A 55 3.18 14.89 -0.24
CA PRO A 55 4.11 15.77 -0.96
C PRO A 55 3.59 16.22 -2.33
N SER A 56 2.81 15.36 -3.02
CA SER A 56 2.17 15.70 -4.29
C SER A 56 1.15 16.84 -4.19
N TYR A 57 0.61 17.10 -2.99
CA TYR A 57 -0.36 18.18 -2.75
C TYR A 57 0.32 19.46 -2.29
N VAL A 58 1.54 19.37 -1.73
CA VAL A 58 2.38 20.53 -1.40
C VAL A 58 3.10 21.05 -2.64
N LYS A 59 3.55 20.16 -3.54
CA LYS A 59 4.30 20.50 -4.76
C LYS A 59 3.72 21.67 -5.59
N PRO A 60 2.40 21.80 -5.80
CA PRO A 60 1.83 22.94 -6.54
C PRO A 60 2.04 24.31 -5.89
N TYR A 61 2.34 24.36 -4.59
CA TYR A 61 2.58 25.60 -3.82
C TYR A 61 4.05 25.99 -3.77
N VAL A 62 4.97 25.13 -4.24
CA VAL A 62 6.39 25.43 -4.30
C VAL A 62 6.66 26.43 -5.42
N LYS A 63 7.13 27.63 -5.04
CA LYS A 63 7.52 28.69 -5.98
C LYS A 63 8.84 28.34 -6.68
N ARG A 64 9.32 29.19 -7.59
CA ARG A 64 10.58 28.95 -8.33
C ARG A 64 11.77 28.83 -7.37
N GLY A 65 12.66 27.87 -7.65
CA GLY A 65 13.87 27.61 -6.86
C GLY A 65 13.63 26.63 -5.71
N LYS A 66 14.51 25.64 -5.55
CA LYS A 66 14.42 24.66 -4.47
C LYS A 66 15.27 25.14 -3.29
N THR A 67 14.62 25.57 -2.22
CA THR A 67 15.25 25.92 -0.94
C THR A 67 14.35 25.45 0.21
N ASP A 68 14.95 25.13 1.36
CA ASP A 68 14.19 24.69 2.54
C ASP A 68 13.16 25.76 2.99
N ALA A 69 13.51 27.04 2.82
CA ALA A 69 12.60 28.16 3.10
C ALA A 69 11.40 28.19 2.14
N ALA A 70 11.61 27.92 0.85
CA ALA A 70 10.53 27.86 -0.14
C ALA A 70 9.62 26.65 0.11
N ASP A 71 10.19 25.50 0.48
CA ASP A 71 9.42 24.30 0.83
C ASP A 71 8.60 24.54 2.11
N ALA A 72 9.18 25.15 3.15
CA ALA A 72 8.45 25.51 4.37
C ALA A 72 7.32 26.51 4.10
N ALA A 73 7.54 27.53 3.26
CA ALA A 73 6.51 28.48 2.88
C ALA A 73 5.36 27.80 2.11
N ALA A 74 5.68 26.88 1.19
CA ALA A 74 4.70 26.10 0.45
C ALA A 74 3.85 25.22 1.39
N ILE A 75 4.45 24.60 2.40
CA ILE A 75 3.74 23.82 3.43
C ILE A 75 2.79 24.72 4.24
N CYS A 76 3.27 25.88 4.71
CA CYS A 76 2.43 26.85 5.42
C CYS A 76 1.26 27.33 4.57
N GLU A 77 1.47 27.55 3.27
CA GLU A 77 0.40 27.93 2.36
C GLU A 77 -0.60 26.80 2.14
N ALA A 78 -0.11 25.57 1.92
CA ALA A 78 -0.91 24.39 1.63
C ALA A 78 -1.79 23.97 2.82
N VAL A 79 -1.26 24.01 4.05
CA VAL A 79 -1.97 23.53 5.25
C VAL A 79 -3.23 24.34 5.58
N THR A 80 -3.29 25.59 5.13
CA THR A 80 -4.43 26.49 5.38
C THR A 80 -5.57 26.34 4.36
N ARG A 81 -5.38 25.53 3.30
CA ARG A 81 -6.34 25.45 2.20
C ARG A 81 -7.56 24.62 2.60
N PRO A 82 -8.80 25.14 2.45
CA PRO A 82 -10.01 24.41 2.85
C PRO A 82 -10.20 23.07 2.12
N SER A 83 -9.72 22.97 0.89
CA SER A 83 -9.78 21.75 0.07
C SER A 83 -8.63 20.77 0.31
N MET A 84 -7.70 21.08 1.23
CA MET A 84 -6.55 20.23 1.51
C MET A 84 -6.99 18.94 2.21
N ARG A 85 -6.46 17.80 1.75
CA ARG A 85 -6.63 16.52 2.44
C ARG A 85 -5.37 16.16 3.20
N PHE A 86 -5.54 15.72 4.44
CA PHE A 86 -4.45 15.38 5.34
C PHE A 86 -4.28 13.87 5.48
N VAL A 87 -3.07 13.46 5.84
CA VAL A 87 -2.73 12.09 6.19
C VAL A 87 -2.83 11.96 7.71
N ALA A 88 -3.63 11.00 8.18
CA ALA A 88 -3.71 10.70 9.60
C ALA A 88 -2.32 10.36 10.18
N ILE A 89 -2.01 10.95 11.33
CA ILE A 89 -0.83 10.61 12.11
C ILE A 89 -1.09 9.25 12.74
N LYS A 90 -0.29 8.26 12.35
CA LYS A 90 -0.47 6.88 12.79
C LYS A 90 0.11 6.70 14.19
N SER A 91 -0.56 5.86 14.98
CA SER A 91 0.02 5.36 16.23
C SER A 91 1.30 4.56 15.95
N GLU A 92 2.09 4.37 17.00
CA GLU A 92 3.30 3.56 16.92
C GLU A 92 2.98 2.11 16.58
N ALA A 93 1.97 1.53 17.23
CA ALA A 93 1.46 0.19 16.92
C ALA A 93 1.07 0.01 15.43
N CYS A 94 0.32 0.96 14.86
CA CYS A 94 0.00 0.94 13.42
C CYS A 94 1.26 1.03 12.57
N SER A 95 2.20 1.91 12.95
CA SER A 95 3.46 2.09 12.23
C SER A 95 4.30 0.80 12.22
N SER A 96 4.35 0.09 13.34
CA SER A 96 5.05 -1.20 13.47
C SER A 96 4.48 -2.25 12.51
N VAL A 97 3.16 -2.41 12.45
CA VAL A 97 2.51 -3.32 11.48
C VAL A 97 2.89 -2.95 10.04
N LEU A 98 2.89 -1.65 9.69
CA LEU A 98 3.31 -1.20 8.36
C LEU A 98 4.77 -1.51 8.05
N VAL A 99 5.68 -1.48 9.04
CA VAL A 99 7.08 -1.86 8.88
C VAL A 99 7.19 -3.35 8.55
N VAL A 100 6.53 -4.23 9.31
CA VAL A 100 6.52 -5.69 9.04
C VAL A 100 6.07 -5.96 7.60
N HIS A 101 4.97 -5.35 7.17
CA HIS A 101 4.45 -5.47 5.80
C HIS A 101 5.44 -5.00 4.73
N ARG A 102 6.11 -3.86 4.93
CA ARG A 102 7.08 -3.31 3.98
C ARG A 102 8.34 -4.15 3.90
N THR A 103 8.85 -4.63 5.03
CA THR A 103 9.99 -5.53 5.10
C THR A 103 9.68 -6.84 4.38
N ARG A 104 8.50 -7.43 4.62
CA ARG A 104 8.05 -8.63 3.90
C ARG A 104 7.97 -8.41 2.39
N ASP A 105 7.36 -7.31 1.95
CA ASP A 105 7.28 -6.98 0.52
C ASP A 105 8.68 -6.77 -0.10
N PHE A 106 9.61 -6.16 0.64
CA PHE A 106 11.00 -6.02 0.22
C PHE A 106 11.66 -7.40 0.02
N LEU A 107 11.56 -8.29 0.99
CA LEU A 107 12.12 -9.64 0.90
C LEU A 107 11.49 -10.47 -0.23
N VAL A 108 10.18 -10.38 -0.45
CA VAL A 108 9.51 -11.06 -1.59
C VAL A 108 10.05 -10.60 -2.93
N ARG A 109 10.40 -9.31 -3.06
CA ARG A 109 11.05 -8.79 -4.28
C ARG A 109 12.48 -9.29 -4.39
N GLN A 110 13.25 -9.29 -3.30
CA GLN A 110 14.60 -9.86 -3.28
C GLN A 110 14.61 -11.34 -3.65
N ARG A 111 13.70 -12.14 -3.10
CA ARG A 111 13.52 -13.54 -3.50
C ARG A 111 13.32 -13.69 -5.01
N THR A 112 12.49 -12.83 -5.59
CA THR A 112 12.26 -12.84 -7.04
C THR A 112 13.53 -12.46 -7.82
N GLN A 113 14.31 -11.49 -7.32
CA GLN A 113 15.60 -11.10 -7.93
C GLN A 113 16.61 -12.25 -7.87
N ILE A 114 16.77 -12.89 -6.71
CA ILE A 114 17.66 -14.04 -6.51
C ILE A 114 17.26 -15.19 -7.43
N GLY A 115 15.97 -15.57 -7.45
CA GLY A 115 15.49 -16.64 -8.33
C GLY A 115 15.62 -16.32 -9.83
N ASN A 116 15.64 -15.05 -10.22
CA ASN A 116 15.93 -14.66 -11.60
C ASN A 116 17.44 -14.73 -11.91
N ALA A 117 18.30 -14.36 -10.95
CA ALA A 117 19.75 -14.49 -11.07
C ALA A 117 20.16 -15.97 -11.22
N ILE A 118 19.63 -16.85 -10.35
CA ILE A 118 19.84 -18.31 -10.44
C ILE A 118 19.45 -18.80 -11.84
N ARG A 119 18.24 -18.47 -12.32
CA ARG A 119 17.81 -18.89 -13.67
C ARG A 119 18.76 -18.40 -14.76
N ALA A 120 19.20 -17.14 -14.68
CA ALA A 120 20.12 -16.58 -15.67
C ALA A 120 21.47 -17.33 -15.67
N HIS A 121 22.06 -17.55 -14.50
CA HIS A 121 23.32 -18.28 -14.38
C HIS A 121 23.20 -19.73 -14.86
N MET A 122 22.14 -20.45 -14.49
CA MET A 122 21.92 -21.82 -14.98
C MET A 122 21.71 -21.86 -16.50
N THR A 123 21.03 -20.86 -17.07
CA THR A 123 20.77 -20.77 -18.52
C THR A 123 22.05 -20.56 -19.33
N GLU A 124 23.05 -19.84 -18.79
CA GLU A 124 24.36 -19.67 -19.42
C GLU A 124 25.04 -21.01 -19.74
N PHE A 125 24.78 -22.03 -18.91
CA PHE A 125 25.32 -23.39 -19.07
C PHE A 125 24.31 -24.37 -19.71
N GLY A 126 23.27 -23.85 -20.38
CA GLY A 126 22.26 -24.66 -21.08
C GLY A 126 21.25 -25.35 -20.16
N ILE A 127 21.24 -25.04 -18.86
CA ILE A 127 20.32 -25.63 -17.89
C ILE A 127 19.10 -24.72 -17.71
N VAL A 128 17.98 -25.09 -18.34
CA VAL A 128 16.77 -24.27 -18.40
C VAL A 128 15.63 -24.87 -17.58
N ALA A 129 15.06 -24.07 -16.68
CA ALA A 129 13.83 -24.40 -15.96
C ALA A 129 12.59 -23.73 -16.56
N ALA A 130 11.45 -24.44 -16.48
CA ALA A 130 10.16 -23.86 -16.82
C ALA A 130 9.80 -22.66 -15.93
N LYS A 131 8.95 -21.75 -16.43
CA LYS A 131 8.48 -20.59 -15.65
C LYS A 131 7.78 -21.03 -14.36
N GLY A 132 8.03 -20.31 -13.26
CA GLY A 132 7.41 -20.57 -11.95
C GLY A 132 8.44 -20.66 -10.84
N ALA A 133 8.14 -20.09 -9.66
CA ALA A 133 9.05 -20.04 -8.52
C ALA A 133 9.46 -21.46 -8.07
N GLN A 134 8.50 -22.39 -8.05
CA GLN A 134 8.69 -23.78 -7.66
C GLN A 134 9.68 -24.57 -8.55
N ASN A 135 9.98 -24.08 -9.75
CA ASN A 135 10.95 -24.71 -10.64
C ASN A 135 12.38 -24.21 -10.41
N VAL A 136 12.57 -23.15 -9.60
CA VAL A 136 13.91 -22.69 -9.24
C VAL A 136 14.57 -23.68 -8.30
N ASP A 137 13.84 -24.20 -7.32
CA ASP A 137 14.41 -25.11 -6.32
C ASP A 137 14.95 -26.40 -6.97
N ARG A 138 14.28 -26.88 -8.03
CA ARG A 138 14.72 -28.04 -8.82
C ARG A 138 16.05 -27.83 -9.53
N LEU A 139 16.44 -26.58 -9.81
CA LEU A 139 17.74 -26.28 -10.42
C LEU A 139 18.90 -26.58 -9.45
N LYS A 140 18.64 -26.63 -8.14
CA LYS A 140 19.67 -26.97 -7.14
C LYS A 140 20.18 -28.40 -7.33
N GLU A 141 19.32 -29.31 -7.78
CA GLU A 141 19.66 -30.71 -8.08
C GLU A 141 20.59 -30.86 -9.30
N GLN A 142 20.80 -29.79 -10.06
CA GLN A 142 21.60 -29.78 -11.29
C GLN A 142 22.89 -28.96 -11.13
N LEU A 143 23.26 -28.62 -9.89
CA LEU A 143 24.44 -27.82 -9.61
C LEU A 143 25.73 -28.53 -10.03
N ASP A 144 25.78 -29.85 -9.88
CA ASP A 144 26.88 -30.74 -10.30
C ASP A 144 27.15 -30.71 -11.81
N ARG A 145 26.15 -30.33 -12.62
CA ARG A 145 26.28 -30.17 -14.07
C ARG A 145 26.96 -28.85 -14.46
N LEU A 146 27.17 -27.93 -13.53
CA LEU A 146 27.93 -26.71 -13.77
C LEU A 146 29.44 -26.98 -13.72
N PRO A 147 30.26 -26.19 -14.45
CA PRO A 147 31.70 -26.17 -14.22
C PRO A 147 32.03 -25.87 -12.76
N GLU A 148 33.07 -26.51 -12.20
CA GLU A 148 33.46 -26.42 -10.79
C GLU A 148 33.53 -24.96 -10.28
N ALA A 149 34.12 -24.06 -11.07
CA ALA A 149 34.24 -22.64 -10.74
C ALA A 149 32.89 -21.90 -10.59
N ALA A 150 31.81 -22.40 -11.22
CA ALA A 150 30.48 -21.81 -11.16
C ALA A 150 29.59 -22.44 -10.07
N GLN A 151 29.95 -23.61 -9.53
CA GLN A 151 29.15 -24.32 -8.54
C GLN A 151 28.99 -23.53 -7.24
N LEU A 152 30.11 -23.04 -6.67
CA LEU A 152 30.09 -22.28 -5.42
C LEU A 152 29.26 -20.98 -5.53
N PRO A 153 29.51 -20.08 -6.50
CA PRO A 153 28.72 -18.85 -6.64
C PRO A 153 27.21 -19.10 -6.77
N VAL A 154 26.81 -20.10 -7.55
CA VAL A 154 25.39 -20.44 -7.73
C VAL A 154 24.81 -21.08 -6.45
N SER A 155 25.56 -21.91 -5.74
CA SER A 155 25.16 -22.45 -4.44
C SER A 155 24.85 -21.35 -3.43
N LEU A 156 25.70 -20.32 -3.34
CA LEU A 156 25.49 -19.19 -2.43
C LEU A 156 24.17 -18.46 -2.70
N LEU A 157 23.74 -18.36 -3.97
CA LEU A 157 22.45 -17.79 -4.33
C LEU A 157 21.28 -18.66 -3.89
N PHE A 158 21.41 -20.00 -3.98
CA PHE A 158 20.40 -20.92 -3.47
C PHE A 158 20.27 -20.84 -1.94
N ASP A 159 21.39 -20.72 -1.23
CA ASP A 159 21.37 -20.59 0.22
C ASP A 159 20.75 -19.24 0.64
N GLN A 160 21.08 -18.17 -0.08
CA GLN A 160 20.42 -16.87 0.10
C GLN A 160 18.92 -16.93 -0.21
N LEU A 161 18.50 -17.68 -1.23
CA LEU A 161 17.09 -17.86 -1.57
C LEU A 161 16.34 -18.54 -0.42
N ALA A 162 16.87 -19.67 0.08
CA ALA A 162 16.28 -20.43 1.17
C ALA A 162 16.20 -19.60 2.48
N GLU A 163 17.24 -18.85 2.81
CA GLU A 163 17.25 -17.96 3.96
C GLU A 163 16.25 -16.80 3.81
N THR A 164 16.12 -16.26 2.59
CA THR A 164 15.13 -15.22 2.31
C THR A 164 13.70 -15.75 2.47
N ASP A 165 13.42 -16.98 2.05
CA ASP A 165 12.11 -17.61 2.25
C ASP A 165 11.78 -17.79 3.73
N LYS A 166 12.70 -18.32 4.54
CA LYS A 166 12.52 -18.44 6.01
C LYS A 166 12.17 -17.09 6.66
N ARG A 167 12.83 -16.01 6.24
CA ARG A 167 12.54 -14.65 6.74
C ARG A 167 11.18 -14.13 6.28
N ILE A 168 10.75 -14.46 5.07
CA ILE A 168 9.40 -14.12 4.57
C ILE A 168 8.34 -14.86 5.39
N ASP A 169 8.56 -16.13 5.71
CA ASP A 169 7.62 -16.95 6.49
C ASP A 169 7.50 -16.39 7.91
N ARG A 170 8.62 -16.11 8.58
CA ARG A 170 8.62 -15.46 9.91
C ARG A 170 7.84 -14.15 9.93
N LEU A 171 8.03 -13.28 8.92
CA LEU A 171 7.27 -12.03 8.81
C LEU A 171 5.80 -12.25 8.42
N THR A 172 5.47 -13.38 7.81
CA THR A 172 4.08 -13.77 7.54
C THR A 172 3.40 -14.16 8.85
N ASP A 173 4.06 -14.97 9.69
CA ASP A 173 3.56 -15.37 11.01
C ASP A 173 3.29 -14.15 11.92
N GLU A 174 4.20 -13.17 11.93
CA GLU A 174 4.01 -11.90 12.65
C GLU A 174 2.77 -11.13 12.18
N ILE A 175 2.48 -11.15 10.87
CA ILE A 175 1.26 -10.52 10.33
C ILE A 175 0.01 -11.31 10.72
N GLU A 176 0.08 -12.64 10.73
CA GLU A 176 -1.02 -13.49 11.18
C GLU A 176 -1.33 -13.29 12.66
N GLU A 177 -0.32 -13.09 13.50
CA GLU A 177 -0.53 -12.79 14.92
C GLU A 177 -1.15 -11.39 15.09
N ALA A 178 -0.63 -10.38 14.39
CA ALA A 178 -1.23 -9.05 14.38
C ALA A 178 -2.70 -9.05 13.90
N PHE A 179 -3.04 -9.97 12.99
CA PHE A 179 -4.42 -10.17 12.53
C PHE A 179 -5.33 -10.74 13.63
N LYS A 180 -4.87 -11.74 14.39
CA LYS A 180 -5.64 -12.34 15.49
C LYS A 180 -5.95 -11.32 16.59
N GLN A 181 -5.06 -10.36 16.81
CA GLN A 181 -5.23 -9.32 17.84
C GLN A 181 -6.01 -8.08 17.37
N ASN A 182 -6.51 -8.05 16.12
CA ASN A 182 -7.13 -6.86 15.54
C ASN A 182 -8.52 -7.16 14.96
N GLU A 183 -9.58 -6.82 15.69
CA GLU A 183 -10.97 -7.03 15.27
C GLU A 183 -11.31 -6.37 13.93
N THR A 184 -10.79 -5.16 13.67
CA THR A 184 -11.01 -4.46 12.39
C THR A 184 -10.45 -5.27 11.22
N SER A 185 -9.26 -5.83 11.36
CA SER A 185 -8.67 -6.70 10.34
C SER A 185 -9.50 -7.96 10.16
N GLN A 186 -9.97 -8.58 11.24
CA GLN A 186 -10.85 -9.75 11.15
C GLN A 186 -12.17 -9.46 10.42
N ARG A 187 -12.81 -8.33 10.73
CA ARG A 187 -14.01 -7.87 9.99
C ARG A 187 -13.70 -7.68 8.52
N LEU A 188 -12.59 -7.04 8.16
CA LEU A 188 -12.19 -6.85 6.77
C LEU A 188 -11.95 -8.16 6.02
N ALA A 189 -11.36 -9.17 6.66
CA ALA A 189 -11.09 -10.47 6.04
C ALA A 189 -12.37 -11.29 5.76
N THR A 190 -13.54 -10.87 6.28
CA THR A 190 -14.83 -11.48 5.89
C THR A 190 -15.26 -11.09 4.47
N ILE A 191 -14.65 -10.06 3.86
CA ILE A 191 -14.96 -9.62 2.50
C ILE A 191 -14.30 -10.59 1.49
N PRO A 192 -15.06 -11.14 0.53
CA PRO A 192 -14.50 -12.00 -0.51
C PRO A 192 -13.35 -11.34 -1.28
N GLY A 193 -12.19 -11.99 -1.28
CA GLY A 193 -10.96 -11.49 -1.89
C GLY A 193 -10.09 -10.64 -0.97
N VAL A 194 -10.52 -10.33 0.25
CA VAL A 194 -9.67 -9.69 1.26
C VAL A 194 -9.12 -10.78 2.17
N GLY A 195 -7.84 -11.10 2.02
CA GLY A 195 -7.12 -12.01 2.93
C GLY A 195 -6.42 -11.27 4.07
N ILE A 196 -5.77 -12.04 4.96
CA ILE A 196 -5.03 -11.55 6.13
C ILE A 196 -4.10 -10.38 5.76
N LEU A 197 -3.21 -10.58 4.78
CA LEU A 197 -2.25 -9.55 4.34
C LEU A 197 -2.92 -8.22 3.93
N SER A 198 -4.06 -8.28 3.23
CA SER A 198 -4.80 -7.08 2.82
C SER A 198 -5.58 -6.47 3.98
N ALA A 199 -6.15 -7.29 4.86
CA ALA A 199 -6.92 -6.82 5.99
C ALA A 199 -6.05 -6.03 6.99
N THR A 200 -4.91 -6.59 7.39
CA THR A 200 -4.01 -5.99 8.38
C THR A 200 -3.37 -4.70 7.86
N ILE A 201 -2.89 -4.68 6.59
CA ILE A 201 -2.33 -3.46 6.01
C ILE A 201 -3.38 -2.36 5.89
N ILE A 202 -4.62 -2.70 5.54
CA ILE A 202 -5.71 -1.72 5.41
C ILE A 202 -6.05 -1.16 6.79
N ALA A 203 -6.24 -2.01 7.80
CA ALA A 203 -6.52 -1.58 9.17
C ALA A 203 -5.42 -0.66 9.71
N ALA A 204 -4.13 -0.99 9.48
CA ALA A 204 -3.01 -0.17 9.91
C ALA A 204 -2.80 1.12 9.09
N THR A 205 -3.29 1.18 7.84
CA THR A 205 -3.14 2.37 6.99
C THR A 205 -4.32 3.33 7.11
N THR A 206 -5.51 2.83 7.45
CA THR A 206 -6.76 3.59 7.53
C THR A 206 -7.40 3.46 8.91
N PRO A 207 -6.78 4.02 9.97
CA PRO A 207 -7.42 4.08 11.29
C PRO A 207 -8.63 5.04 11.29
N ASP A 208 -8.53 6.16 10.56
CA ASP A 208 -9.55 7.22 10.55
C ASP A 208 -10.31 7.22 9.23
N VAL A 209 -11.32 6.35 9.12
CA VAL A 209 -12.17 6.23 7.93
C VAL A 209 -13.06 7.46 7.70
N ASP A 210 -13.33 8.23 8.75
CA ASP A 210 -14.16 9.44 8.70
C ASP A 210 -13.54 10.58 7.90
N ASN A 211 -12.26 10.48 7.55
CA ASN A 211 -11.58 11.41 6.63
C ASN A 211 -12.06 11.29 5.16
N PHE A 212 -12.98 10.37 4.87
CA PHE A 212 -13.54 10.18 3.53
C PHE A 212 -15.04 10.38 3.53
N ASP A 213 -15.52 11.33 2.74
CA ASP A 213 -16.95 11.64 2.61
C ASP A 213 -17.75 10.45 2.04
N CYS A 214 -17.14 9.68 1.13
CA CYS A 214 -17.80 8.53 0.54
C CYS A 214 -16.86 7.40 0.09
N ALA A 215 -17.45 6.23 -0.17
CA ALA A 215 -16.74 5.06 -0.65
C ALA A 215 -15.97 5.29 -1.97
N ARG A 216 -16.41 6.22 -2.82
CA ARG A 216 -15.71 6.56 -4.07
C ARG A 216 -14.41 7.31 -3.80
N ASP A 217 -14.41 8.20 -2.81
CA ASP A 217 -13.19 8.91 -2.36
C ASP A 217 -12.15 7.93 -1.82
N TYR A 218 -12.60 6.97 -1.01
CA TYR A 218 -11.72 5.92 -0.50
C TYR A 218 -11.09 5.07 -1.62
N ALA A 219 -11.89 4.65 -2.60
CA ALA A 219 -11.38 3.92 -3.76
C ALA A 219 -10.43 4.76 -4.63
N ALA A 220 -10.67 6.08 -4.73
CA ALA A 220 -9.79 7.00 -5.43
C ALA A 220 -8.45 7.18 -4.70
N TRP A 221 -8.48 7.27 -3.37
CA TRP A 221 -7.30 7.34 -2.51
C TRP A 221 -6.43 6.08 -2.61
N LEU A 222 -7.03 4.90 -2.75
CA LEU A 222 -6.31 3.66 -3.07
C LEU A 222 -5.76 3.60 -4.51
N GLY A 223 -6.13 4.56 -5.36
CA GLY A 223 -5.71 4.64 -6.75
C GLY A 223 -6.41 3.65 -7.67
N LEU A 224 -7.62 3.22 -7.30
CA LEU A 224 -8.44 2.23 -8.02
C LEU A 224 -9.52 2.87 -8.91
N THR A 225 -9.63 4.19 -8.94
CA THR A 225 -10.54 4.91 -9.84
C THR A 225 -9.85 5.31 -11.14
N PRO A 226 -10.57 5.32 -12.28
CA PRO A 226 -10.08 5.88 -13.53
C PRO A 226 -9.70 7.35 -13.42
N LYS A 227 -8.69 7.79 -14.19
CA LYS A 227 -8.43 9.22 -14.38
C LYS A 227 -9.49 9.83 -15.30
N PRO A 228 -10.20 10.90 -14.88
CA PRO A 228 -11.02 11.66 -15.80
C PRO A 228 -10.11 12.42 -16.78
N HIS A 229 -10.38 12.28 -18.07
CA HIS A 229 -9.82 13.14 -19.11
C HIS A 229 -10.98 13.84 -19.80
N SER A 230 -11.13 15.14 -19.52
CA SER A 230 -12.16 15.99 -20.11
C SER A 230 -11.48 17.11 -20.88
N THR A 231 -11.68 17.16 -22.19
CA THR A 231 -11.26 18.28 -23.05
C THR A 231 -12.47 18.74 -23.86
N GLY A 232 -12.75 20.04 -23.89
CA GLY A 232 -13.83 20.62 -24.71
C GLY A 232 -15.20 19.94 -24.55
N GLY A 233 -15.61 19.60 -23.32
CA GLY A 233 -16.91 18.98 -23.03
C GLY A 233 -17.02 17.46 -23.26
N LYS A 234 -16.01 16.81 -23.85
CA LYS A 234 -16.02 15.34 -24.05
C LYS A 234 -15.35 14.64 -22.87
N GLN A 235 -16.12 13.85 -22.12
CA GLN A 235 -15.58 13.01 -21.04
C GLN A 235 -15.07 11.68 -21.58
N LYS A 236 -13.78 11.38 -21.38
CA LYS A 236 -13.20 10.05 -21.61
C LYS A 236 -12.67 9.48 -20.30
N VAL A 237 -13.04 8.24 -20.01
CA VAL A 237 -12.60 7.51 -18.83
C VAL A 237 -11.31 6.74 -19.16
N GLY A 238 -10.19 7.15 -18.56
CA GLY A 238 -8.87 6.58 -18.85
C GLY A 238 -8.48 5.36 -18.01
N ARG A 239 -7.17 5.09 -17.94
CA ARG A 239 -6.59 4.09 -17.01
C ARG A 239 -6.80 4.53 -15.55
N ILE A 240 -6.74 3.59 -14.61
CA ILE A 240 -6.76 3.91 -13.17
C ILE A 240 -5.64 4.88 -12.78
N SER A 241 -5.87 5.69 -11.74
CA SER A 241 -4.97 6.76 -11.35
C SER A 241 -3.59 6.27 -10.91
N LYS A 242 -3.55 5.13 -10.20
CA LYS A 242 -2.37 4.55 -9.55
C LYS A 242 -1.70 5.46 -8.50
N MET A 243 -2.35 6.56 -8.10
CA MET A 243 -1.82 7.57 -7.18
C MET A 243 -1.81 7.12 -5.70
N GLY A 244 -2.47 6.00 -5.38
CA GLY A 244 -2.52 5.43 -4.02
C GLY A 244 -1.40 4.43 -3.71
N ASN A 245 -1.48 3.80 -2.54
CA ASN A 245 -0.50 2.82 -2.08
C ASN A 245 -0.41 1.61 -3.04
N ARG A 246 0.75 1.46 -3.68
CA ARG A 246 1.02 0.38 -4.65
C ARG A 246 0.85 -1.00 -4.04
N TYR A 247 1.24 -1.18 -2.77
CA TYR A 247 1.16 -2.47 -2.10
C TYR A 247 -0.28 -2.90 -1.84
N ILE A 248 -1.09 -2.02 -1.23
CA ILE A 248 -2.53 -2.28 -0.99
C ILE A 248 -3.24 -2.56 -2.32
N ARG A 249 -3.00 -1.72 -3.33
CA ARG A 249 -3.60 -1.90 -4.66
C ARG A 249 -3.23 -3.24 -5.30
N ARG A 250 -1.97 -3.71 -5.12
CA ARG A 250 -1.54 -5.03 -5.61
C ARG A 250 -2.24 -6.15 -4.86
N LEU A 251 -2.37 -6.07 -3.53
CA LEU A 251 -3.05 -7.08 -2.72
C LEU A 251 -4.54 -7.18 -3.09
N LEU A 252 -5.24 -6.05 -3.26
CA LEU A 252 -6.64 -6.05 -3.69
C LEU A 252 -6.82 -6.64 -5.09
N TYR A 253 -5.89 -6.36 -6.02
CA TYR A 253 -5.89 -6.98 -7.33
C TYR A 253 -5.67 -8.51 -7.26
N LEU A 254 -4.71 -8.97 -6.44
CA LEU A 254 -4.48 -10.41 -6.25
C LEU A 254 -5.68 -11.10 -5.60
N GLY A 255 -6.31 -10.46 -4.62
CA GLY A 255 -7.57 -10.88 -4.02
C GLY A 255 -8.70 -11.04 -5.03
N ALA A 256 -8.87 -10.04 -5.90
CA ALA A 256 -9.83 -10.09 -7.00
C ALA A 256 -9.53 -11.24 -7.99
N ILE A 257 -8.26 -11.45 -8.35
CA ILE A 257 -7.85 -12.58 -9.20
C ILE A 257 -8.17 -13.92 -8.53
N ALA A 258 -7.89 -14.06 -7.23
CA ALA A 258 -8.21 -15.29 -6.48
C ALA A 258 -9.71 -15.61 -6.54
N GLN A 259 -10.58 -14.61 -6.41
CA GLN A 259 -12.04 -14.79 -6.55
C GLN A 259 -12.44 -15.25 -7.95
N ILE A 260 -11.81 -14.72 -8.99
CA ILE A 260 -12.05 -15.14 -10.38
C ILE A 260 -11.56 -16.58 -10.60
N MET A 261 -10.37 -16.92 -10.11
CA MET A 261 -9.79 -18.26 -10.24
C MET A 261 -10.62 -19.31 -9.49
N LEU A 262 -11.12 -18.97 -8.29
CA LEU A 262 -12.00 -19.84 -7.53
C LEU A 262 -13.27 -20.18 -8.32
N ARG A 263 -13.86 -19.20 -9.02
CA ARG A 263 -15.03 -19.44 -9.87
C ARG A 263 -14.75 -20.42 -11.00
N TYR A 264 -13.64 -20.24 -11.71
CA TYR A 264 -13.24 -21.18 -12.77
C TYR A 264 -13.00 -22.59 -12.21
N ARG A 265 -12.31 -22.69 -11.05
CA ARG A 265 -12.05 -23.98 -10.40
C ARG A 265 -13.34 -24.69 -9.99
N LEU A 266 -14.31 -23.95 -9.44
CA LEU A 266 -15.61 -24.49 -9.01
C LEU A 266 -16.57 -24.75 -10.18
N LYS A 267 -16.15 -24.55 -11.44
CA LYS A 267 -17.00 -24.62 -12.63
C LYS A 267 -18.33 -23.91 -12.44
N ARG A 268 -18.30 -22.76 -11.75
CA ARG A 268 -19.52 -21.98 -11.55
C ARG A 268 -19.93 -21.47 -12.92
N GLU A 269 -21.10 -21.92 -13.37
CA GLU A 269 -21.72 -21.38 -14.57
C GLU A 269 -21.75 -19.85 -14.48
N PRO A 270 -21.58 -19.13 -15.60
CA PRO A 270 -21.75 -17.69 -15.64
C PRO A 270 -23.18 -17.33 -15.17
N GLY A 271 -23.35 -17.10 -13.87
CA GLY A 271 -24.63 -16.77 -13.29
C GLY A 271 -25.03 -15.32 -13.58
N ALA A 272 -26.21 -14.94 -13.10
CA ALA A 272 -26.73 -13.56 -13.20
C ALA A 272 -25.93 -12.52 -12.39
N ASP A 273 -24.88 -12.93 -11.65
CA ASP A 273 -24.12 -12.01 -10.82
C ASP A 273 -23.22 -11.07 -11.64
N TRP A 274 -22.96 -9.91 -11.03
CA TRP A 274 -22.21 -8.82 -11.64
C TRP A 274 -20.81 -9.21 -12.15
N LEU A 275 -20.10 -10.11 -11.45
CA LEU A 275 -18.74 -10.49 -11.84
C LEU A 275 -18.76 -11.38 -13.09
N SER A 276 -19.70 -12.32 -13.16
CA SER A 276 -19.94 -13.15 -14.36
C SER A 276 -20.26 -12.27 -15.58
N SER A 277 -21.21 -11.33 -15.41
CA SER A 277 -21.54 -10.33 -16.43
C SER A 277 -20.35 -9.46 -16.86
N MET A 278 -19.38 -9.24 -15.96
CA MET A 278 -18.18 -8.48 -16.28
C MET A 278 -17.14 -9.32 -17.04
N LEU A 279 -16.96 -10.59 -16.67
CA LEU A 279 -16.03 -11.51 -17.32
C LEU A 279 -16.46 -11.83 -18.76
N ILE A 280 -17.76 -11.86 -19.05
CA ILE A 280 -18.28 -12.00 -20.42
C ILE A 280 -17.87 -10.80 -21.29
N ARG A 281 -17.96 -9.58 -20.74
CA ARG A 281 -17.78 -8.33 -21.50
C ARG A 281 -16.35 -7.81 -21.54
N LYS A 282 -15.49 -8.24 -20.61
CA LYS A 282 -14.17 -7.65 -20.37
C LYS A 282 -13.11 -8.71 -20.11
N LYS A 283 -11.89 -8.42 -20.58
CA LYS A 283 -10.69 -9.23 -20.28
C LYS A 283 -10.52 -9.39 -18.76
N THR A 284 -10.06 -10.55 -18.31
CA THR A 284 -9.89 -10.92 -16.89
C THR A 284 -9.20 -9.86 -16.04
N LYS A 285 -8.10 -9.27 -16.53
CA LYS A 285 -7.36 -8.23 -15.79
C LYS A 285 -8.18 -6.96 -15.56
N VAL A 286 -9.06 -6.61 -16.50
CA VAL A 286 -9.95 -5.45 -16.39
C VAL A 286 -11.07 -5.74 -15.39
N ALA A 287 -11.67 -6.94 -15.47
CA ALA A 287 -12.66 -7.39 -14.49
C ALA A 287 -12.08 -7.43 -13.07
N ALA A 288 -10.83 -7.89 -12.90
CA ALA A 288 -10.15 -7.92 -11.62
C ALA A 288 -9.92 -6.51 -11.03
N ILE A 289 -9.56 -5.52 -11.86
CA ILE A 289 -9.42 -4.11 -11.40
C ILE A 289 -10.78 -3.56 -10.96
N ALA A 290 -11.84 -3.83 -11.73
CA ALA A 290 -13.18 -3.39 -11.38
C ALA A 290 -13.70 -4.07 -10.10
N LEU A 291 -13.40 -5.36 -9.91
CA LEU A 291 -13.69 -6.08 -8.67
C LEU A 291 -12.91 -5.50 -7.50
N ALA A 292 -11.61 -5.22 -7.66
CA ALA A 292 -10.81 -4.55 -6.63
C ALA A 292 -11.36 -3.17 -6.25
N HIS A 293 -11.87 -2.40 -7.22
CA HIS A 293 -12.58 -1.14 -6.95
C HIS A 293 -13.88 -1.35 -6.16
N ARG A 294 -14.66 -2.40 -6.47
CA ARG A 294 -15.84 -2.77 -5.68
C ARG A 294 -15.49 -3.25 -4.27
N MET A 295 -14.42 -4.02 -4.12
CA MET A 295 -13.87 -4.45 -2.83
C MET A 295 -13.47 -3.23 -1.99
N ALA A 296 -12.78 -2.24 -2.57
CA ALA A 296 -12.42 -1.00 -1.88
C ALA A 296 -13.63 -0.26 -1.31
N ARG A 297 -14.73 -0.20 -2.07
CA ARG A 297 -15.99 0.42 -1.59
C ARG A 297 -16.63 -0.38 -0.45
N THR A 298 -16.52 -1.70 -0.51
CA THR A 298 -17.02 -2.61 0.54
C THR A 298 -16.18 -2.49 1.81
N ILE A 299 -14.85 -2.41 1.67
CA ILE A 299 -13.90 -2.15 2.75
C ILE A 299 -14.26 -0.85 3.46
N PHE A 300 -14.53 0.23 2.72
CA PHE A 300 -14.95 1.50 3.31
C PHE A 300 -16.22 1.35 4.15
N ALA A 301 -17.25 0.67 3.63
CA ALA A 301 -18.49 0.45 4.38
C ALA A 301 -18.25 -0.37 5.66
N VAL A 302 -17.45 -1.43 5.60
CA VAL A 302 -17.09 -2.25 6.76
C VAL A 302 -16.31 -1.46 7.81
N LEU A 303 -15.37 -0.60 7.38
CA LEU A 303 -14.62 0.28 8.28
C LEU A 303 -15.54 1.29 8.98
N ARG A 304 -16.39 1.98 8.21
CA ARG A 304 -17.31 3.01 8.71
C ARG A 304 -18.37 2.44 9.65
N ASP A 305 -18.97 1.31 9.27
CA ASP A 305 -20.11 0.74 10.01
C ASP A 305 -19.66 -0.16 11.18
N GLY A 306 -18.36 -0.45 11.30
CA GLY A 306 -17.82 -1.37 12.32
C GLY A 306 -18.38 -2.79 12.24
N SER A 307 -19.02 -3.15 11.12
CA SER A 307 -19.77 -4.40 10.97
C SER A 307 -18.98 -5.46 10.20
N ARG A 308 -19.35 -6.73 10.36
CA ARG A 308 -18.83 -7.81 9.50
C ARG A 308 -19.48 -7.72 8.12
N TYR A 309 -18.75 -8.11 7.07
CA TYR A 309 -19.33 -8.20 5.74
C TYR A 309 -20.48 -9.21 5.75
N ARG A 310 -21.65 -8.75 5.27
CA ARG A 310 -22.79 -9.61 5.00
C ARG A 310 -22.98 -9.65 3.49
N PRO A 311 -22.95 -10.83 2.86
CA PRO A 311 -23.35 -10.96 1.47
C PRO A 311 -24.76 -10.38 1.31
N GLN A 312 -24.98 -9.50 0.32
CA GLN A 312 -26.35 -9.17 -0.07
C GLN A 312 -26.98 -10.45 -0.57
N ALA A 313 -28.11 -10.86 0.03
CA ALA A 313 -28.94 -11.92 -0.51
C ALA A 313 -29.27 -11.53 -1.96
N THR A 314 -28.82 -12.35 -2.90
CA THR A 314 -29.26 -12.24 -4.29
C THR A 314 -30.76 -12.55 -4.29
N ALA A 315 -31.57 -11.51 -4.49
CA ALA A 315 -32.94 -11.64 -4.95
C ALA A 315 -32.95 -12.11 -6.41
#